data_AF-A0A845ZE97-F1
#
_entry.id   AF-A0A845ZE97-F1
#
_cell.length_a   1.000
_cell.length_b   1.000
_cell.length_c   1.000
_cell.angle_alpha   90.00
_cell.angle_beta   90.00
_cell.angle_gamma   90.00
#
_symmetry.space_group_name_H-M   'P 1'
#
loop_
_entity.id
_entity.type
_entity.pdbx_description
1 polymer ?
#
loop_
_entity_poly.entity_id
_entity_poly.type
_entity_poly.pdbx_seq_one_letter_code
_entity_poly.pdbx_strand_id
1 'polypeptide(L)'
;MMKSADGECLLIAGGGLDPNLTRLIEIAQSQQVPVCEVRHGQEDSPEFSWHLTQGQPRIKDRVISATGAFIRYDVFGNLSAPKSGASQRASGWYQTLYGWLPSQPQIRLFNRNHLPAVGNKPAMLILAQKLGLLIPDTLITNEA
;
A
#
# COMPACT_ATOMS: atom_id res chain seq x y z
N MET A 1 6.09 -24.89 5.87
CA MET A 1 6.91 -25.20 4.68
C MET A 1 6.26 -24.53 3.47
N MET A 2 6.69 -23.31 3.12
CA MET A 2 6.12 -22.53 2.00
C MET A 2 6.81 -22.93 0.68
N LYS A 3 6.07 -23.62 -0.21
CA LYS A 3 6.29 -23.61 -1.67
C LYS A 3 5.72 -22.27 -2.18
N SER A 4 6.26 -21.50 -3.13
CA SER A 4 7.33 -21.63 -4.13
C SER A 4 7.86 -20.21 -4.39
N ALA A 5 9.14 -20.08 -4.74
CA ALA A 5 9.78 -18.81 -5.12
C ALA A 5 9.68 -18.48 -6.62
N ASP A 6 8.90 -19.26 -7.41
CA ASP A 6 8.74 -19.07 -8.86
C ASP A 6 7.25 -18.98 -9.30
N GLY A 7 6.33 -18.77 -8.35
CA GLY A 7 4.89 -18.68 -8.62
C GLY A 7 4.38 -17.25 -8.67
N GLU A 8 3.45 -16.99 -9.58
CA GLU A 8 2.61 -15.79 -9.55
C GLU A 8 1.97 -15.61 -8.16
N CYS A 9 2.02 -14.40 -7.61
CA CYS A 9 1.52 -14.12 -6.26
C CYS A 9 0.62 -12.89 -6.19
N LEU A 10 -0.21 -12.84 -5.15
CA LEU A 10 -0.82 -11.62 -4.66
C LEU A 10 0.19 -10.88 -3.80
N LEU A 11 0.63 -9.70 -4.24
CA LEU A 11 1.49 -8.83 -3.45
C LEU A 11 0.66 -8.09 -2.39
N ILE A 12 1.10 -8.16 -1.14
CA ILE A 12 0.49 -7.42 -0.03
C ILE A 12 1.59 -6.58 0.63
N ALA A 13 1.41 -5.26 0.63
CA ALA A 13 2.44 -4.35 1.12
C ALA A 13 1.90 -3.19 1.98
N GLY A 14 2.73 -2.74 2.92
CA GLY A 14 2.43 -1.66 3.86
C GLY A 14 3.20 -1.86 5.18
N GLY A 15 2.63 -1.40 6.29
CA GLY A 15 3.24 -1.55 7.61
C GLY A 15 3.06 -2.94 8.22
N GLY A 16 4.07 -3.44 8.92
CA GLY A 16 4.05 -4.72 9.62
C GLY A 16 3.01 -4.80 10.74
N LEU A 17 2.63 -3.65 11.30
CA LEU A 17 1.63 -3.53 12.36
C LEU A 17 0.19 -3.32 11.86
N ASP A 18 -0.05 -3.24 10.55
CA ASP A 18 -1.42 -3.05 10.03
C ASP A 18 -2.25 -4.33 10.20
N PRO A 19 -3.27 -4.34 11.10
CA PRO A 19 -4.07 -5.54 11.34
C PRO A 19 -4.91 -5.95 10.13
N ASN A 20 -5.23 -5.02 9.23
CA ASN A 20 -5.99 -5.32 8.02
C ASN A 20 -5.14 -6.10 7.02
N LEU A 21 -3.85 -5.76 6.90
CA LEU A 21 -2.91 -6.50 6.05
C LEU A 21 -2.69 -7.91 6.62
N THR A 22 -2.47 -8.02 7.94
CA THR A 22 -2.36 -9.32 8.62
C THR A 22 -3.57 -10.20 8.33
N ARG A 23 -4.79 -9.66 8.49
CA ARG A 23 -6.01 -10.42 8.21
C ARG A 23 -6.14 -10.83 6.74
N LEU A 24 -5.77 -9.94 5.81
CA LEU A 24 -5.82 -10.26 4.38
C LEU A 24 -4.85 -11.39 4.02
N ILE A 25 -3.64 -11.37 4.60
CA ILE A 25 -2.63 -12.41 4.42
C ILE A 25 -3.14 -13.76 4.95
N GLU A 26 -3.68 -13.79 6.17
CA GLU A 26 -4.26 -15.00 6.77
C GLU A 26 -5.36 -15.61 5.89
N ILE A 27 -6.28 -14.78 5.39
CA ILE A 27 -7.35 -15.25 4.52
C ILE A 27 -6.80 -15.76 3.19
N ALA A 28 -5.89 -15.04 2.54
CA ALA A 28 -5.26 -15.48 1.30
C ALA A 28 -4.56 -16.83 1.48
N GLN A 29 -3.81 -17.00 2.57
CA GLN A 29 -3.16 -18.27 2.92
C GLN A 29 -4.18 -19.39 3.17
N SER A 30 -5.28 -19.12 3.91
CA SER A 30 -6.34 -20.11 4.15
C SER A 30 -7.05 -20.56 2.86
N GLN A 31 -7.07 -19.71 1.84
CA GLN A 31 -7.62 -19.96 0.52
C GLN A 31 -6.55 -20.49 -0.46
N GLN A 32 -5.35 -20.81 0.03
CA GLN A 32 -4.22 -21.31 -0.78
C GLN A 32 -3.80 -20.34 -1.91
N VAL A 33 -4.06 -19.05 -1.75
CA VAL A 33 -3.58 -18.01 -2.66
C VAL A 33 -2.12 -17.69 -2.30
N PRO A 34 -1.16 -17.80 -3.24
CA PRO A 34 0.23 -17.43 -2.97
C PRO A 34 0.34 -15.93 -2.67
N VAL A 35 1.06 -15.59 -1.60
CA VAL A 35 1.24 -14.19 -1.16
C VAL A 35 2.72 -13.82 -1.22
N CYS A 36 3.00 -12.64 -1.80
CA CYS A 36 4.26 -11.94 -1.64
C CYS A 36 4.09 -10.82 -0.62
N GLU A 37 4.54 -11.07 0.61
CA GLU A 37 4.50 -10.06 1.67
C GLU A 37 5.67 -9.09 1.54
N VAL A 38 5.35 -7.80 1.40
CA VAL A 38 6.36 -6.73 1.35
C VAL A 38 6.00 -5.65 2.36
N ARG A 39 6.19 -6.00 3.64
CA ARG A 39 5.83 -5.15 4.78
C ARG A 39 7.08 -4.61 5.47
N HIS A 40 7.11 -3.32 5.77
CA HIS A 40 8.19 -2.73 6.56
C HIS A 40 7.87 -2.82 8.05
N GLY A 41 8.90 -3.00 8.87
CA GLY A 41 8.75 -2.96 10.31
C GLY A 41 8.76 -1.54 10.85
N GLN A 42 8.86 -1.45 12.17
CA GLN A 42 9.00 -0.16 12.84
C GLN A 42 10.39 0.42 12.60
N GLU A 43 11.45 -0.38 12.65
CA GLU A 43 12.84 0.09 12.59
C GLU A 43 13.57 -0.35 11.30
N ASP A 44 12.93 -1.19 10.49
CA ASP A 44 13.52 -1.80 9.31
C ASP A 44 12.59 -1.71 8.08
N SER A 45 13.22 -1.70 6.92
CA SER A 45 12.53 -1.75 5.62
C SER A 45 12.98 -3.00 4.87
N PRO A 46 12.12 -3.60 4.03
CA PRO A 46 12.52 -4.70 3.16
C PRO A 46 13.68 -4.27 2.26
N GLU A 47 14.61 -5.19 2.00
CA GLU A 47 15.71 -5.01 1.05
C GLU A 47 15.18 -5.03 -0.39
N PHE A 48 14.40 -4.02 -0.75
CA PHE A 48 13.77 -3.88 -2.05
C PHE A 48 14.71 -3.19 -3.03
N SER A 49 14.84 -3.76 -4.22
CA SER A 49 15.54 -3.12 -5.33
C SER A 49 14.69 -3.20 -6.59
N TRP A 50 14.67 -2.10 -7.34
CA TRP A 50 14.01 -2.03 -8.62
C TRP A 50 14.82 -1.16 -9.57
N HIS A 51 15.39 -1.78 -10.59
CA HIS A 51 16.10 -1.07 -11.63
C HIS A 51 15.12 -0.79 -12.77
N LEU A 52 14.83 0.50 -13.02
CA LEU A 52 13.76 0.94 -13.93
C LEU A 52 13.85 0.35 -15.34
N THR A 53 15.06 0.07 -15.83
CA THR A 53 15.29 -0.53 -17.16
C THR A 53 15.56 -2.04 -17.16
N GLN A 54 15.75 -2.70 -16.01
CA GLN A 54 16.21 -4.11 -15.93
C GLN A 54 15.12 -5.09 -15.45
N GLY A 55 13.85 -4.70 -15.50
CA GLY A 55 12.72 -5.62 -15.33
C GLY A 55 12.10 -5.63 -13.93
N GLN A 56 11.70 -6.82 -13.46
CA GLN A 56 10.91 -7.01 -12.23
C GLN A 56 11.73 -6.65 -10.98
N PRO A 57 11.10 -6.02 -9.97
CA PRO A 57 11.78 -5.72 -8.72
C PRO A 57 12.12 -6.99 -7.95
N ARG A 58 13.02 -6.83 -6.99
CA ARG A 58 13.50 -7.87 -6.11
C ARG A 58 13.35 -7.50 -4.65
N ILE A 59 13.17 -8.51 -3.81
CA ILE A 59 13.35 -8.42 -2.35
C ILE A 59 14.49 -9.35 -2.01
N LYS A 60 15.59 -8.79 -1.48
CA LYS A 60 16.87 -9.47 -1.40
C LYS A 60 17.22 -10.00 -2.80
N ASP A 61 17.48 -11.30 -2.92
CA ASP A 61 17.83 -11.93 -4.19
C ASP A 61 16.62 -12.45 -4.99
N ARG A 62 15.39 -12.33 -4.45
CA ARG A 62 14.19 -12.94 -5.06
C ARG A 62 13.44 -11.95 -5.93
N VAL A 63 13.14 -12.36 -7.15
CA VAL A 63 12.29 -11.59 -8.07
C VAL A 63 10.84 -11.66 -7.63
N ILE A 64 10.13 -10.52 -7.68
CA ILE A 64 8.71 -10.45 -7.37
C ILE A 64 7.88 -10.66 -8.65
N SER A 65 7.18 -11.78 -8.73
CA SER A 65 6.24 -12.09 -9.83
C SER A 65 4.78 -11.85 -9.39
N ALA A 66 4.40 -10.59 -9.20
CA ALA A 66 3.05 -10.24 -8.75
C ALA A 66 2.05 -10.19 -9.91
N THR A 67 0.87 -10.80 -9.75
CA THR A 67 -0.26 -10.69 -10.71
C THR A 67 -1.41 -9.85 -10.19
N GLY A 68 -1.45 -9.64 -8.88
CA GLY A 68 -2.29 -8.65 -8.22
C GLY A 68 -1.52 -8.00 -7.09
N ALA A 69 -1.89 -6.78 -6.71
CA ALA A 69 -1.28 -6.10 -5.58
C ALA A 69 -2.28 -5.27 -4.77
N PHE A 70 -2.20 -5.41 -3.45
CA PHE A 70 -2.88 -4.58 -2.48
C PHE A 70 -1.84 -3.85 -1.62
N ILE A 71 -1.88 -2.52 -1.66
CA ILE A 71 -0.95 -1.65 -0.92
C ILE A 71 -1.73 -0.74 0.01
N ARG A 72 -1.19 -0.53 1.22
CA ARG A 72 -1.74 0.43 2.19
C ARG A 72 -0.62 1.30 2.73
N TYR A 73 -0.90 2.59 2.88
CA TYR A 73 -0.03 3.52 3.58
C TYR A 73 -0.02 3.16 5.07
N ASP A 74 1.16 3.06 5.68
CA ASP A 74 1.26 2.75 7.11
C ASP A 74 1.05 3.98 7.99
N VAL A 75 -0.03 3.95 8.76
CA VAL A 75 -0.29 4.92 9.83
C VAL A 75 0.00 4.35 11.22
N PHE A 76 0.10 3.03 11.35
CA PHE A 76 0.19 2.33 12.63
C PHE A 76 1.59 2.42 13.22
N GLY A 77 2.64 2.36 12.38
CA GLY A 77 4.02 2.57 12.81
C GLY A 77 4.19 3.90 13.55
N ASN A 78 3.69 5.00 12.99
CA ASN A 78 3.80 6.31 13.63
C ASN A 78 2.92 6.46 14.89
N LEU A 79 1.76 5.80 14.95
CA LEU A 79 0.91 5.80 16.15
C LEU A 79 1.58 5.05 17.33
N SER A 80 2.26 3.95 17.03
CA SER A 80 2.92 3.12 18.03
C SER A 80 4.24 3.71 18.55
N ALA A 81 4.99 4.43 17.71
CA ALA A 81 6.25 5.06 18.08
C ALA A 81 6.39 6.45 17.42
N PRO A 82 5.72 7.49 17.95
CA PRO A 82 5.83 8.84 17.41
C PRO A 82 7.27 9.35 17.45
N LYS A 83 7.70 10.11 16.43
CA LYS A 83 9.04 10.71 16.28
C LYS A 83 10.20 9.75 15.95
N SER A 84 9.94 8.47 15.72
CA SER A 84 10.94 7.45 15.33
C SER A 84 11.38 7.47 13.86
N GLY A 85 10.90 8.43 13.07
CA GLY A 85 11.03 8.40 11.60
C GLY A 85 10.05 7.45 10.90
N ALA A 86 9.13 6.81 11.64
CA ALA A 86 8.16 5.86 11.09
C ALA A 86 7.28 6.48 9.99
N SER A 87 6.88 7.75 10.13
CA SER A 87 6.12 8.45 9.08
C SER A 87 6.92 8.61 7.78
N GLN A 88 8.21 8.93 7.87
CA GLN A 88 9.08 9.07 6.72
C GLN A 88 9.32 7.72 6.04
N ARG A 89 9.51 6.65 6.82
CA ARG A 89 9.61 5.28 6.29
C ARG A 89 8.32 4.86 5.57
N ALA A 90 7.16 5.06 6.21
CA ALA A 90 5.86 4.76 5.62
C ALA A 90 5.65 5.51 4.30
N SER A 91 5.97 6.81 4.26
CA SER A 91 5.88 7.61 3.05
C SER A 91 6.83 7.15 1.96
N GLY A 92 8.12 6.96 2.27
CA GLY A 92 9.11 6.49 1.31
C GLY A 92 8.71 5.14 0.72
N TRP A 93 8.34 4.20 1.59
CA TRP A 93 7.92 2.86 1.20
C TRP A 93 6.68 2.87 0.32
N TYR A 94 5.64 3.62 0.71
CA TYR A 94 4.43 3.74 -0.09
C TYR A 94 4.72 4.35 -1.47
N GLN A 95 5.54 5.40 -1.54
CA GLN A 95 5.90 6.04 -2.81
C GLN A 95 6.74 5.12 -3.71
N THR A 96 7.66 4.33 -3.16
CA THR A 96 8.43 3.33 -3.93
C THR A 96 7.49 2.35 -4.65
N LEU A 97 6.53 1.78 -3.92
CA LEU A 97 5.57 0.85 -4.50
C LEU A 97 4.58 1.54 -5.44
N TYR A 98 4.16 2.76 -5.12
CA TYR A 98 3.28 3.56 -5.96
C TYR A 98 3.96 4.09 -7.24
N GLY A 99 5.30 4.10 -7.29
CA GLY A 99 6.05 4.32 -8.53
C GLY A 99 6.10 3.06 -9.40
N TRP A 100 6.32 1.89 -8.79
CA TRP A 100 6.44 0.63 -9.52
C TRP A 100 5.10 0.07 -10.01
N LEU A 101 4.13 -0.11 -9.13
CA LEU A 101 2.92 -0.89 -9.44
C LEU A 101 2.08 -0.28 -10.57
N PRO A 102 1.82 1.04 -10.61
CA PRO A 102 1.10 1.65 -11.73
C PRO A 102 1.85 1.52 -13.07
N SER A 103 3.19 1.44 -13.04
CA SER A 103 4.03 1.27 -14.23
C SER A 103 3.91 -0.13 -14.86
N GLN A 104 3.23 -1.07 -14.18
CA GLN A 104 3.04 -2.45 -14.63
C GLN A 104 1.55 -2.69 -14.96
N PRO A 105 1.10 -2.45 -16.20
CA PRO A 105 -0.32 -2.54 -16.57
C PRO A 105 -0.92 -3.93 -16.37
N GLN A 106 -0.10 -4.98 -16.42
CA GLN A 106 -0.49 -6.38 -16.25
C GLN A 106 -0.82 -6.75 -14.79
N ILE A 107 -0.35 -6.00 -13.80
CA ILE A 107 -0.60 -6.30 -12.38
C ILE A 107 -1.97 -5.75 -12.01
N ARG A 108 -2.91 -6.57 -11.53
CA ARG A 108 -4.21 -6.06 -11.07
C ARG A 108 -4.04 -5.29 -9.77
N LEU A 109 -4.33 -3.99 -9.77
CA LEU A 109 -4.25 -3.14 -8.59
C LEU A 109 -5.64 -2.86 -8.05
N PHE A 110 -5.83 -3.09 -6.76
CA PHE A 110 -7.00 -2.57 -6.06
C PHE A 110 -6.98 -1.05 -6.14
N ASN A 111 -8.10 -0.47 -6.56
CA ASN A 111 -8.24 0.98 -6.70
C ASN A 111 -7.13 1.61 -7.58
N ARG A 112 -6.75 0.97 -8.70
CA ARG A 112 -5.69 1.45 -9.63
C ARG A 112 -5.80 2.94 -9.98
N ASN A 113 -7.03 3.41 -10.19
CA ASN A 113 -7.33 4.79 -10.61
C ASN A 113 -7.62 5.72 -9.41
N HIS A 114 -7.29 5.31 -8.19
CA HIS A 114 -7.51 6.09 -6.99
C HIS A 114 -6.55 7.28 -6.99
N LEU A 115 -7.04 8.39 -7.50
CA LEU A 115 -6.30 9.64 -7.56
C LEU A 115 -5.92 10.10 -6.14
N PRO A 116 -4.79 10.81 -5.96
CA PRO A 116 -4.48 11.48 -4.70
C PRO A 116 -5.64 12.36 -4.17
N ALA A 117 -6.51 12.85 -5.06
CA ALA A 117 -7.72 13.60 -4.74
C ALA A 117 -8.70 12.86 -3.83
N VAL A 118 -8.73 11.52 -3.82
CA VAL A 118 -9.65 10.75 -2.96
C VAL A 118 -9.32 10.89 -1.46
N GLY A 119 -8.10 11.32 -1.13
CA GLY A 119 -7.72 11.69 0.24
C GLY A 119 -8.15 13.12 0.65
N ASN A 120 -8.57 13.96 -0.28
CA ASN A 120 -8.95 15.34 -0.01
C ASN A 120 -10.41 15.39 0.46
N LYS A 121 -10.60 15.39 1.79
CA LYS A 121 -11.95 15.39 2.40
C LYS A 121 -12.85 16.52 1.88
N PRO A 122 -12.40 17.79 1.76
CA PRO A 122 -13.21 18.83 1.14
C PRO A 122 -13.70 18.48 -0.27
N ALA A 123 -12.80 18.03 -1.15
CA ALA A 123 -13.15 17.64 -2.50
C ALA A 123 -14.16 16.46 -2.53
N MET A 124 -14.01 15.50 -1.61
CA MET A 124 -14.92 14.37 -1.48
C MET A 124 -16.31 14.78 -0.98
N LEU A 125 -16.41 15.73 -0.04
CA LEU A 125 -17.71 16.27 0.41
C LEU A 125 -18.42 16.99 -0.75
N ILE A 126 -17.70 17.80 -1.52
CA ILE A 126 -18.27 18.46 -2.70
C ILE A 126 -18.70 17.44 -3.77
N LEU A 127 -17.91 16.40 -4.01
CA LEU A 127 -18.29 15.32 -4.93
C LEU A 127 -19.55 14.59 -4.44
N ALA A 128 -19.63 14.25 -3.15
CA ALA A 128 -20.78 13.60 -2.55
C ALA A 128 -22.06 14.44 -2.72
N GLN A 129 -21.99 15.74 -2.45
CA GLN A 129 -23.09 16.68 -2.67
C GLN A 129 -23.53 16.72 -4.13
N LYS A 130 -22.59 16.79 -5.09
CA LYS A 130 -22.88 16.76 -6.53
C LYS A 130 -23.57 15.47 -6.98
N LEU A 131 -23.36 14.37 -6.28
CA LEU A 131 -24.01 13.08 -6.51
C LEU A 131 -25.32 12.92 -5.74
N GLY A 132 -25.79 13.95 -5.03
CA GLY A 132 -27.07 13.95 -4.32
C GLY A 132 -27.02 13.40 -2.88
N LEU A 133 -25.82 13.18 -2.33
CA LEU A 133 -25.68 12.81 -0.92
C LEU A 133 -25.77 14.04 -0.02
N LEU A 134 -26.43 13.88 1.12
CA LEU A 134 -26.42 14.90 2.17
C LEU A 134 -25.01 14.97 2.78
N ILE A 135 -24.50 16.19 2.93
CA ILE A 135 -23.23 16.47 3.61
C ILE A 135 -23.49 17.33 4.86
N PRO A 136 -22.66 17.21 5.91
CA PRO A 136 -22.75 18.10 7.06
C PRO A 136 -22.34 19.53 6.66
N ASP A 137 -22.91 20.52 7.33
CA ASP A 137 -22.42 21.90 7.24
C ASP A 137 -20.95 21.93 7.71
N THR A 138 -20.06 22.42 6.86
CA THR A 138 -18.60 22.26 7.01
C THR A 138 -17.87 23.56 6.67
N LEU A 139 -17.20 24.15 7.67
CA LEU A 139 -16.29 25.29 7.51
C LEU A 139 -14.83 24.80 7.52
N ILE A 140 -14.04 25.25 6.55
CA ILE A 140 -12.58 25.08 6.53
C ILE A 140 -11.98 26.47 6.70
N THR A 141 -11.27 26.70 7.81
CA THR A 141 -10.68 28.01 8.14
C THR A 141 -9.28 27.85 8.73
N ASN A 142 -8.45 28.86 8.53
CA ASN A 142 -7.19 29.09 9.24
C ASN A 142 -7.19 30.44 9.99
N GLU A 143 -8.36 31.06 10.13
CA GLU A 143 -8.55 32.25 10.96
C GLU A 143 -8.19 31.91 12.41
N ALA A 144 -7.44 32.83 13.04
CA ALA A 144 -6.95 32.69 14.41
C ALA A 144 -8.03 33.00 15.46
#